data_AF-A0AAV5MYX0-F1
#
_entry.id   AF-A0AAV5MYX0-F1
#
_cell.length_a   1.000
_cell.length_b   1.000
_cell.length_c   1.000
_cell.angle_alpha   90.00
_cell.angle_beta   90.00
_cell.angle_gamma   90.00
#
_symmetry.space_group_name_H-M   'P 1'
#
loop_
_entity.id
_entity.type
_entity.pdbx_description
1 polymer ?
#
loop_
_entity_poly.entity_id
_entity_poly.type
_entity_poly.pdbx_seq_one_letter_code
_entity_poly.pdbx_strand_id
1 'polypeptide(L)'
;MFHIFLEFSDLEPGVKSVEDLNYVLRDADRQSAFVMSHEVAKFVKDAMTFGNPIKTFKNCRFAFNDGAEFVEFDGSGKPKKFADPIPAWFQTPNQFARGQWLINHELHDLITPEFITTFLEMFQDVKKRREHCNLLFDLQLNDPSSREKPAPSTNRSGNKNGITTKPKVADLQSFEIFAQFFNRLKTAVNADQFPTLQVLTNSENVAKVPNALKGSVRTWFKSITGELPPNNKRVEAGNAELFCAPIRQHIHQIESYGLETYYRALSQAIAQAGEQFIADFAFKFPK
;
A
#
# COMPACT_ATOMS: atom_id res chain seq x y z
N MET A 1 -32.26 -16.87 8.86
CA MET A 1 -31.13 -15.95 8.62
C MET A 1 -30.89 -15.86 7.12
N PHE A 2 -29.82 -15.23 6.64
CA PHE A 2 -29.54 -15.13 5.19
C PHE A 2 -28.08 -15.43 4.89
N HIS A 3 -27.83 -16.02 3.72
CA HIS A 3 -26.49 -16.19 3.17
C HIS A 3 -26.21 -15.07 2.16
N ILE A 4 -25.04 -14.46 2.26
CA ILE A 4 -24.55 -13.47 1.29
C ILE A 4 -23.44 -14.12 0.46
N PHE A 5 -23.52 -13.97 -0.85
CA PHE A 5 -22.48 -14.38 -1.79
C PHE A 5 -22.04 -13.18 -2.62
N LEU A 6 -20.74 -12.93 -2.66
CA LEU A 6 -20.14 -11.75 -3.27
C LEU A 6 -19.18 -12.19 -4.37
N GLU A 7 -19.39 -11.73 -5.60
CA GLU A 7 -18.42 -11.89 -6.69
C GLU A 7 -17.44 -10.72 -6.65
N PHE A 8 -16.20 -11.01 -6.25
CA PHE A 8 -15.11 -10.04 -6.24
C PHE A 8 -13.97 -10.50 -7.13
N SER A 9 -13.48 -9.62 -8.00
CA SER A 9 -12.33 -9.92 -8.87
C SER A 9 -11.03 -10.08 -8.08
N ASP A 10 -10.92 -9.35 -6.97
CA ASP A 10 -9.66 -9.15 -6.25
C ASP A 10 -9.48 -10.06 -5.03
N LEU A 11 -10.49 -10.88 -4.70
CA LEU A 11 -10.48 -11.77 -3.54
C LEU A 11 -10.58 -13.24 -3.95
N GLU A 12 -9.85 -14.10 -3.24
CA GLU A 12 -9.95 -15.54 -3.48
C GLU A 12 -11.34 -16.06 -3.04
N PRO A 13 -12.05 -16.82 -3.90
CA PRO A 13 -13.36 -17.36 -3.55
C PRO A 13 -13.28 -18.38 -2.41
N GLY A 14 -14.13 -18.20 -1.40
CA GLY A 14 -14.40 -19.22 -0.38
C GLY A 14 -15.40 -20.28 -0.86
N VAL A 15 -16.22 -19.95 -1.87
CA VAL A 15 -17.15 -20.89 -2.54
C VAL A 15 -16.70 -21.01 -3.99
N LYS A 16 -15.96 -22.08 -4.29
CA LYS A 16 -15.27 -22.24 -5.58
C LYS A 16 -16.12 -22.97 -6.60
N SER A 17 -16.97 -23.89 -6.13
CA SER A 17 -17.81 -24.76 -6.96
C SER A 17 -19.29 -24.73 -6.57
N VAL A 18 -20.14 -25.29 -7.43
CA VAL A 18 -21.58 -25.50 -7.13
C VAL A 18 -21.78 -26.47 -5.97
N GLU A 19 -20.84 -27.39 -5.76
CA GLU A 19 -20.85 -28.33 -4.63
C GLU A 19 -20.62 -27.58 -3.30
N ASP A 20 -19.66 -26.65 -3.27
CA ASP A 20 -19.42 -25.78 -2.12
C ASP A 20 -20.64 -24.92 -1.80
N LEU A 21 -21.28 -24.37 -2.84
CA LEU A 21 -22.50 -23.59 -2.70
C LEU A 21 -23.60 -24.44 -2.05
N ASN A 22 -23.84 -25.65 -2.57
CA ASN A 22 -24.84 -26.56 -2.02
C ASN A 22 -24.50 -27.00 -0.58
N TYR A 23 -23.22 -27.11 -0.23
CA TYR A 23 -22.80 -27.41 1.13
C TYR A 23 -23.15 -26.27 2.09
N VAL A 24 -22.79 -25.04 1.73
CA VAL A 24 -23.10 -23.83 2.53
C VAL A 24 -24.61 -23.65 2.73
N LEU A 25 -25.40 -23.90 1.70
CA LEU A 25 -26.85 -23.73 1.72
C LEU A 25 -27.59 -24.76 2.60
N ARG A 26 -26.93 -25.82 3.09
CA ARG A 26 -27.55 -26.78 4.02
C ARG A 26 -27.79 -26.18 5.40
N ASP A 27 -27.01 -25.18 5.79
CA ASP A 27 -27.05 -24.58 7.12
C ASP A 27 -27.95 -23.32 7.14
N ALA A 28 -29.25 -23.53 6.95
CA ALA A 28 -30.24 -22.48 6.75
C ALA A 28 -30.46 -21.55 7.97
N ASP A 29 -29.97 -21.96 9.14
CA ASP A 29 -30.14 -21.24 10.40
C ASP A 29 -28.98 -20.29 10.72
N ARG A 30 -27.92 -20.27 9.91
CA ARG A 30 -26.74 -19.42 10.10
C ARG A 30 -26.75 -18.22 9.16
N GLN A 31 -26.36 -17.05 9.68
CA GLN A 31 -25.98 -15.93 8.84
C GLN A 31 -24.52 -16.11 8.41
N SER A 32 -24.25 -16.09 7.11
CA SER A 32 -22.90 -16.20 6.58
C SER A 32 -22.69 -15.29 5.37
N ALA A 33 -21.44 -14.92 5.11
CA ALA A 33 -21.06 -14.24 3.89
C ALA A 33 -19.78 -14.83 3.30
N PHE A 34 -19.77 -15.07 1.99
CA PHE A 34 -18.67 -15.69 1.27
C PHE A 34 -18.38 -14.97 -0.04
N VAL A 35 -17.11 -15.00 -0.46
CA VAL A 35 -16.73 -14.68 -1.84
C VAL A 35 -17.01 -15.92 -2.69
N MET A 36 -17.75 -15.74 -3.78
CA MET A 36 -18.07 -16.80 -4.74
C MET A 36 -17.23 -16.68 -6.01
N SER A 37 -16.95 -17.80 -6.65
CA SER A 37 -16.24 -17.82 -7.93
C SER A 37 -17.14 -17.34 -9.08
N HIS A 38 -16.51 -16.95 -10.19
CA HIS A 38 -17.23 -16.59 -11.41
C HIS A 38 -18.08 -17.75 -11.96
N GLU A 39 -17.63 -18.99 -11.79
CA GLU A 39 -18.39 -20.18 -12.18
C GLU A 39 -19.70 -20.28 -11.39
N VAL A 40 -19.63 -20.08 -10.08
CA VAL A 40 -20.80 -20.09 -9.20
C VAL A 40 -21.73 -18.92 -9.53
N ALA A 41 -21.16 -17.73 -9.76
CA ALA A 41 -21.91 -16.55 -10.17
C ALA A 41 -22.70 -16.80 -11.48
N LYS A 42 -22.04 -17.39 -12.47
CA LYS A 42 -22.65 -17.78 -13.74
C LYS A 42 -23.76 -18.81 -13.53
N PHE A 43 -23.53 -19.85 -12.74
CA PHE A 43 -24.54 -20.85 -12.42
C PHE A 43 -25.80 -20.22 -11.81
N VAL A 44 -25.66 -19.29 -10.86
CA VAL A 44 -26.80 -18.59 -10.25
C VAL A 44 -27.54 -17.74 -11.29
N LYS A 45 -26.81 -17.03 -12.17
CA LYS A 45 -27.38 -16.25 -13.26
C LYS A 45 -28.16 -17.11 -14.25
N ASP A 46 -27.59 -18.25 -14.65
CA ASP A 46 -28.22 -19.20 -15.56
C ASP A 46 -29.48 -19.81 -14.91
N ALA A 47 -29.39 -20.25 -13.66
CA ALA A 47 -30.52 -20.84 -12.92
C ALA A 47 -31.75 -19.90 -12.87
N MET A 48 -31.53 -18.60 -12.68
CA MET A 48 -32.60 -17.58 -12.70
C MET A 48 -33.33 -17.45 -14.05
N THR A 49 -32.73 -17.92 -15.13
CA THR A 49 -33.27 -17.84 -16.49
C THR A 49 -34.23 -19.01 -16.79
N PHE A 50 -34.04 -20.15 -16.12
CA PHE A 50 -34.77 -21.39 -16.44
C PHE A 50 -35.92 -21.73 -15.49
N GLY A 51 -35.96 -21.21 -14.27
CA GLY A 51 -37.03 -21.56 -13.34
C GLY A 51 -37.16 -20.59 -12.17
N ASN A 52 -38.39 -20.13 -11.91
CA ASN A 52 -38.73 -19.37 -10.72
C ASN A 52 -40.03 -19.95 -10.13
N PRO A 53 -40.11 -20.16 -8.79
CA PRO A 53 -39.11 -19.86 -7.76
C PRO A 53 -38.02 -20.94 -7.61
N ILE A 54 -36.82 -20.52 -7.22
CA ILE A 54 -35.67 -21.39 -6.93
C ILE A 54 -35.59 -21.63 -5.41
N LYS A 55 -36.21 -22.72 -4.95
CA LYS A 55 -36.30 -23.03 -3.51
C LYS A 55 -34.94 -23.19 -2.83
N THR A 56 -33.94 -23.67 -3.56
CA THR A 56 -32.57 -23.87 -3.04
C THR A 56 -31.91 -22.55 -2.62
N PHE A 57 -32.29 -21.42 -3.21
CA PHE A 57 -31.73 -20.10 -2.89
C PHE A 57 -32.58 -19.30 -1.90
N LYS A 58 -33.51 -19.95 -1.19
CA LYS A 58 -34.33 -19.27 -0.18
C LYS A 58 -33.46 -18.45 0.79
N ASN A 59 -33.86 -17.21 1.05
CA ASN A 59 -33.14 -16.27 1.92
C ASN A 59 -31.67 -16.00 1.53
N CYS A 60 -31.30 -16.18 0.26
CA CYS A 60 -29.95 -15.88 -0.21
C CYS A 60 -29.88 -14.50 -0.86
N ARG A 61 -28.69 -13.89 -0.78
CA ARG A 61 -28.39 -12.60 -1.39
C ARG A 61 -27.11 -12.71 -2.18
N PHE A 62 -27.12 -12.20 -3.40
CA PHE A 62 -26.00 -12.29 -4.33
C PHE A 62 -25.64 -10.88 -4.80
N ALA A 63 -24.37 -10.53 -4.72
CA ALA A 63 -23.81 -9.38 -5.41
C ALA A 63 -22.88 -9.89 -6.53
N PHE A 64 -23.05 -9.36 -7.73
CA PHE A 64 -22.29 -9.74 -8.91
C PHE A 64 -21.44 -8.57 -9.40
N ASN A 65 -20.41 -8.88 -10.20
CA ASN A 65 -19.55 -7.89 -10.86
C ASN A 65 -19.09 -6.77 -9.90
N ASP A 66 -18.47 -7.15 -8.77
CA ASP A 66 -17.95 -6.22 -7.76
C ASP A 66 -18.99 -5.27 -7.15
N GLY A 67 -20.27 -5.69 -7.13
CA GLY A 67 -21.38 -4.91 -6.59
C GLY A 67 -22.08 -4.01 -7.60
N ALA A 68 -21.96 -4.29 -8.90
CA ALA A 68 -22.73 -3.60 -9.94
C ALA A 68 -24.18 -4.13 -10.05
N GLU A 69 -24.41 -5.39 -9.67
CA GLU A 69 -25.72 -6.05 -9.77
C GLU A 69 -26.03 -6.81 -8.48
N PHE A 70 -27.28 -6.73 -8.03
CA PHE A 70 -27.75 -7.39 -6.81
C PHE A 70 -28.97 -8.26 -7.08
N VAL A 71 -29.02 -9.39 -6.38
CA VAL A 71 -30.17 -10.29 -6.37
C VAL A 71 -30.48 -10.72 -4.95
N GLU A 72 -31.74 -10.57 -4.57
CA GLU A 72 -32.27 -11.08 -3.30
C GLU A 72 -33.31 -12.16 -3.56
N PHE A 73 -33.19 -13.29 -2.88
CA PHE A 73 -34.20 -14.33 -2.88
C PHE A 73 -35.01 -14.26 -1.58
N ASP A 74 -36.32 -14.19 -1.72
CA ASP A 74 -37.23 -14.15 -0.58
C ASP A 74 -37.37 -15.53 0.13
N GLY A 75 -38.20 -15.59 1.17
CA GLY A 75 -38.51 -16.81 1.92
C GLY A 75 -39.21 -17.92 1.12
N SER A 76 -39.59 -17.65 -0.13
CA SER A 76 -40.18 -18.60 -1.07
C SER A 76 -39.23 -18.96 -2.23
N GLY A 77 -38.05 -18.34 -2.30
CA GLY A 77 -37.07 -18.54 -3.37
C GLY A 77 -37.38 -17.74 -4.64
N LYS A 78 -38.17 -16.65 -4.55
CA LYS A 78 -38.38 -15.74 -5.68
C LYS A 78 -37.26 -14.70 -5.74
N PRO A 79 -36.60 -14.51 -6.91
CA PRO A 79 -35.55 -13.52 -7.05
C PRO A 79 -36.13 -12.11 -7.26
N LYS A 80 -35.46 -11.12 -6.68
CA LYS A 80 -35.61 -9.70 -6.97
C LYS A 80 -34.25 -9.16 -7.42
N LYS A 81 -34.16 -8.76 -8.70
CA LYS A 81 -32.95 -8.16 -9.29
C LYS A 81 -33.01 -6.64 -9.19
N PHE A 82 -31.90 -6.00 -8.84
CA PHE A 82 -31.78 -4.54 -8.79
C PHE A 82 -30.31 -4.12 -8.87
N ALA A 83 -30.07 -2.85 -9.17
CA ALA A 83 -28.72 -2.26 -9.23
C ALA A 83 -28.59 -1.00 -8.35
N ASP A 84 -29.68 -0.25 -8.17
CA ASP A 84 -29.76 0.95 -7.33
C ASP A 84 -31.05 0.89 -6.49
N PRO A 85 -31.01 1.21 -5.18
CA PRO A 85 -29.83 1.59 -4.38
C PRO A 85 -28.95 0.41 -3.99
N ILE A 86 -27.68 0.70 -3.70
CA ILE A 86 -26.74 -0.27 -3.10
C ILE A 86 -27.36 -0.76 -1.79
N PRO A 87 -27.57 -2.08 -1.63
CA PRO A 87 -28.30 -2.59 -0.49
C PRO A 87 -27.44 -2.54 0.78
N ALA A 88 -28.08 -2.31 1.93
CA ALA A 88 -27.39 -2.18 3.22
C ALA A 88 -26.64 -3.43 3.69
N TRP A 89 -26.94 -4.60 3.12
CA TRP A 89 -26.23 -5.85 3.42
C TRP A 89 -24.96 -6.04 2.58
N PHE A 90 -24.77 -5.27 1.51
CA PHE A 90 -23.59 -5.37 0.67
C PHE A 90 -22.36 -4.87 1.43
N GLN A 91 -21.27 -5.59 1.30
CA GLN A 91 -19.97 -5.23 1.87
C GLN A 91 -19.02 -4.94 0.72
N THR A 92 -18.22 -3.89 0.81
CA THR A 92 -17.14 -3.66 -0.16
C THR A 92 -16.03 -4.70 0.02
N PRO A 93 -15.15 -4.94 -0.98
CA PRO A 93 -14.03 -5.88 -0.84
C PRO A 93 -13.19 -5.63 0.43
N ASN A 94 -12.89 -4.36 0.74
CA ASN A 94 -12.11 -3.99 1.92
C ASN A 94 -12.87 -4.28 3.23
N GLN A 95 -14.19 -4.01 3.27
CA GLN A 95 -15.01 -4.30 4.44
C GLN A 95 -15.12 -5.81 4.69
N PHE A 96 -15.29 -6.59 3.62
CA PHE A 96 -15.32 -8.04 3.69
C PHE A 96 -13.98 -8.61 4.16
N ALA A 97 -12.87 -8.14 3.57
CA ALA A 97 -11.51 -8.56 3.91
C ALA A 97 -11.16 -8.33 5.39
N ARG A 98 -11.53 -7.17 5.94
CA ARG A 98 -11.24 -6.79 7.34
C ARG A 98 -12.18 -7.42 8.38
N GLY A 99 -13.20 -8.15 7.95
CA GLY A 99 -14.20 -8.74 8.82
C GLY A 99 -14.41 -10.22 8.50
N GLN A 100 -15.41 -10.50 7.68
CA GLN A 100 -15.86 -11.87 7.45
C GLN A 100 -14.78 -12.76 6.81
N TRP A 101 -13.90 -12.21 5.98
CA TRP A 101 -12.79 -12.99 5.41
C TRP A 101 -11.86 -13.52 6.50
N LEU A 102 -11.49 -12.71 7.50
CA LEU A 102 -10.66 -13.15 8.63
C LEU A 102 -11.36 -14.23 9.45
N ILE A 103 -12.67 -14.09 9.66
CA ILE A 103 -13.49 -15.09 10.36
C ILE A 103 -13.51 -16.40 9.58
N ASN A 104 -13.76 -16.33 8.27
CA ASN A 104 -13.85 -17.51 7.40
C ASN A 104 -12.53 -18.28 7.30
N HIS A 105 -11.39 -17.61 7.52
CA HIS A 105 -10.06 -18.23 7.50
C HIS A 105 -9.48 -18.46 8.90
N GLU A 106 -10.29 -18.35 9.96
CA GLU A 106 -9.88 -18.57 11.36
C GLU A 106 -8.74 -17.65 11.83
N LEU A 107 -8.57 -16.50 11.17
CA LEU A 107 -7.50 -15.53 11.47
C LEU A 107 -7.92 -14.48 12.51
N HIS A 108 -9.22 -14.36 12.80
CA HIS A 108 -9.75 -13.22 13.56
C HIS A 108 -9.38 -13.20 15.07
N ASP A 109 -9.13 -14.38 15.66
CA ASP A 109 -8.83 -14.53 17.09
C ASP A 109 -7.32 -14.63 17.37
N LEU A 110 -6.49 -14.71 16.32
CA LEU A 110 -5.06 -14.89 16.46
C LEU A 110 -4.38 -13.63 17.01
N ILE A 111 -3.44 -13.82 17.94
CA ILE A 111 -2.56 -12.72 18.37
C ILE A 111 -1.60 -12.35 17.22
N THR A 112 -1.11 -11.11 17.23
CA THR A 112 -0.33 -10.56 16.10
C THR A 112 0.81 -11.46 15.58
N PRO A 113 1.65 -12.08 16.43
CA PRO A 113 2.71 -12.97 15.95
C PRO A 113 2.20 -14.23 15.24
N GLU A 114 1.12 -14.83 15.76
CA GLU A 114 0.49 -16.03 15.19
C GLU A 114 -0.21 -15.67 13.88
N PHE A 115 -0.96 -14.57 13.86
CA PHE A 115 -1.59 -14.04 12.67
C PHE A 115 -0.57 -13.87 11.52
N ILE A 116 0.58 -13.23 11.81
CA ILE A 116 1.61 -13.01 10.79
C ILE A 116 2.14 -14.34 10.27
N THR A 117 2.43 -15.29 11.16
CA THR A 117 2.95 -16.61 10.78
C THR A 117 1.97 -17.36 9.89
N THR A 118 0.72 -17.52 10.34
CA THR A 118 -0.33 -18.23 9.60
C THR A 118 -0.63 -17.55 8.26
N PHE A 119 -0.68 -16.22 8.23
CA PHE A 119 -0.90 -15.47 6.99
C PHE A 119 0.23 -15.68 5.97
N LEU A 120 1.48 -15.70 6.41
CA LEU A 120 2.64 -15.96 5.55
C LEU A 120 2.65 -17.40 5.01
N GLU A 121 2.18 -18.37 5.78
CA GLU A 121 2.05 -19.78 5.38
C GLU A 121 0.93 -19.99 4.36
N MET A 122 -0.23 -19.35 4.56
CA MET A 122 -1.35 -19.39 3.62
C MET A 122 -0.98 -18.80 2.26
N PHE A 123 -0.20 -17.71 2.25
CA PHE A 123 0.18 -17.00 1.03
C PHE A 123 1.68 -17.06 0.78
N GLN A 124 2.17 -18.20 0.28
CA GLN A 124 3.60 -18.35 -0.04
C GLN A 124 4.05 -17.38 -1.15
N ASP A 125 3.18 -17.10 -2.12
CA ASP A 125 3.44 -16.16 -3.21
C ASP A 125 3.47 -14.69 -2.70
N VAL A 126 4.59 -14.01 -2.95
CA VAL A 126 4.81 -12.60 -2.55
C VAL A 126 3.81 -11.64 -3.20
N LYS A 127 3.41 -11.90 -4.44
CA LYS A 127 2.45 -11.06 -5.18
C LYS A 127 1.06 -11.16 -4.54
N LYS A 128 0.60 -12.39 -4.28
CA LYS A 128 -0.69 -12.62 -3.58
C LYS A 128 -0.70 -12.03 -2.18
N ARG A 129 0.42 -12.12 -1.45
CA ARG A 129 0.60 -11.46 -0.15
C ARG A 129 0.40 -9.95 -0.24
N ARG A 130 0.99 -9.30 -1.24
CA ARG A 130 0.83 -7.85 -1.45
C ARG A 130 -0.62 -7.48 -1.73
N GLU A 131 -1.30 -8.23 -2.59
CA GLU A 131 -2.72 -8.01 -2.90
C GLU A 131 -3.59 -8.13 -1.64
N HIS A 132 -3.39 -9.16 -0.82
CA HIS A 132 -4.16 -9.37 0.41
C HIS A 132 -3.82 -8.33 1.49
N CYS A 133 -2.55 -7.98 1.68
CA CYS A 133 -2.17 -6.90 2.60
C CYS A 133 -2.75 -5.55 2.15
N ASN A 134 -2.84 -5.30 0.85
CA ASN A 134 -3.49 -4.10 0.33
C ASN A 134 -4.97 -4.06 0.70
N LEU A 135 -5.69 -5.18 0.56
CA LEU A 135 -7.11 -5.27 0.92
C LEU A 135 -7.33 -5.14 2.44
N LEU A 136 -6.47 -5.77 3.25
CA LEU A 136 -6.57 -5.75 4.70
C LEU A 136 -6.23 -4.37 5.28
N PHE A 137 -5.17 -3.72 4.82
CA PHE A 137 -4.63 -2.52 5.45
C PHE A 137 -4.77 -1.25 4.61
N ASP A 138 -5.31 -1.36 3.39
CA ASP A 138 -5.40 -0.25 2.42
C ASP A 138 -4.04 0.46 2.25
N LEU A 139 -3.00 -0.35 2.01
CA LEU A 139 -1.62 0.11 1.86
C LEU A 139 -1.37 0.80 0.50
N GLN A 140 -2.37 0.78 -0.38
CA GLN A 140 -2.36 1.29 -1.74
C GLN A 140 -1.17 0.79 -2.59
N LEU A 141 -0.72 -0.46 -2.40
CA LEU A 141 0.53 -1.01 -2.93
C LEU A 141 0.62 -1.07 -4.46
N ASN A 142 -0.52 -1.13 -5.14
CA ASN A 142 -0.61 -1.29 -6.60
C ASN A 142 -0.76 0.04 -7.35
N ASP A 143 -0.96 1.14 -6.63
CA ASP A 143 -1.08 2.45 -7.24
C ASP A 143 0.28 3.17 -7.16
N PRO A 144 1.05 3.33 -8.25
CA PRO A 144 2.26 4.16 -8.20
C PRO A 144 1.95 5.64 -7.85
N SER A 145 0.66 6.04 -7.86
CA SER A 145 0.16 7.36 -7.47
C SER A 145 -0.28 7.47 -6.00
N SER A 146 -0.32 6.35 -5.26
CA SER A 146 -0.65 6.32 -3.83
C SER A 146 0.52 6.61 -2.90
N ARG A 147 1.73 6.75 -3.45
CA ARG A 147 2.78 7.56 -2.83
C ARG A 147 2.23 8.97 -2.72
N GLU A 148 1.50 9.25 -1.64
CA GLU A 148 0.81 10.49 -1.31
C GLU A 148 0.88 11.52 -2.45
N LYS A 149 -0.12 11.55 -3.34
CA LYS A 149 -0.39 12.82 -4.02
C LYS A 149 -0.61 13.82 -2.89
N PRO A 150 0.23 14.86 -2.76
CA PRO A 150 0.03 15.84 -1.70
C PRO A 150 -1.39 16.36 -1.88
N ALA A 151 -2.18 16.27 -0.80
CA ALA A 151 -3.53 16.83 -0.78
C ALA A 151 -3.48 18.22 -1.43
N PRO A 152 -4.42 18.55 -2.35
CA PRO A 152 -4.43 19.87 -2.96
C PRO A 152 -4.47 20.88 -1.82
N SER A 153 -3.39 21.65 -1.70
CA SER A 153 -3.24 22.57 -0.60
C SER A 153 -4.36 23.58 -0.70
N THR A 154 -5.34 23.47 0.19
CA THR A 154 -6.28 24.55 0.47
C THR A 154 -5.45 25.78 0.84
N ASN A 155 -5.51 26.78 -0.03
CA ASN A 155 -5.09 28.15 0.19
C ASN A 155 -3.63 28.33 0.64
N ARG A 156 -2.71 28.38 -0.34
CA ARG A 156 -1.50 29.20 -0.19
C ARG A 156 -1.39 30.18 -1.34
N SER A 157 -1.61 31.44 -0.99
CA SER A 157 -1.27 32.60 -1.79
C SER A 157 0.23 32.54 -2.14
N GLY A 158 0.57 32.37 -3.43
CA GLY A 158 1.92 32.71 -3.92
C GLY A 158 2.48 31.82 -5.02
N ASN A 159 2.31 32.24 -6.27
CA ASN A 159 3.41 32.40 -7.24
C ASN A 159 2.92 33.21 -8.45
N LYS A 160 3.08 34.54 -8.42
CA LYS A 160 2.66 35.42 -9.53
C LYS A 160 3.58 35.35 -10.75
N ASN A 161 4.71 34.62 -10.68
CA ASN A 161 5.78 34.71 -11.69
C ASN A 161 6.07 33.39 -12.44
N GLY A 162 5.31 32.30 -12.22
CA GLY A 162 5.48 31.06 -13.00
C GLY A 162 6.83 30.33 -12.83
N ILE A 163 7.71 30.79 -11.94
CA ILE A 163 9.00 30.15 -11.66
C ILE A 163 8.75 28.91 -10.80
N THR A 164 9.07 27.72 -11.30
CA THR A 164 8.96 26.47 -10.54
C THR A 164 9.83 26.53 -9.27
N THR A 165 9.23 26.27 -8.10
CA THR A 165 9.93 26.21 -6.80
C THR A 165 10.42 24.80 -6.47
N LYS A 166 10.27 23.84 -7.39
CA LYS A 166 10.68 22.46 -7.18
C LYS A 166 12.21 22.35 -7.19
N PRO A 167 12.85 21.75 -6.17
CA PRO A 167 14.30 21.66 -6.12
C PRO A 167 14.81 20.70 -7.22
N LYS A 168 15.80 21.17 -7.98
CA LYS A 168 16.54 20.39 -8.97
C LYS A 168 17.60 19.50 -8.30
N VAL A 169 17.96 18.41 -8.96
CA VAL A 169 19.09 17.57 -8.55
C VAL A 169 20.34 18.44 -8.50
N ALA A 170 21.12 18.32 -7.43
CA ALA A 170 22.33 19.10 -7.24
C ALA A 170 23.43 18.25 -6.60
N ASP A 171 24.67 18.55 -6.93
CA ASP A 171 25.87 18.00 -6.29
C ASP A 171 26.86 19.14 -6.06
N LEU A 172 27.50 19.14 -4.90
CA LEU A 172 28.57 20.11 -4.59
C LEU A 172 29.91 19.69 -5.21
N GLN A 173 29.96 18.54 -5.88
CA GLN A 173 31.16 17.98 -6.51
C GLN A 173 32.35 17.89 -5.53
N SER A 174 32.04 17.64 -4.27
CA SER A 174 33.02 17.52 -3.19
C SER A 174 32.76 16.24 -2.42
N PHE A 175 33.67 15.28 -2.61
CA PHE A 175 33.66 14.04 -1.86
C PHE A 175 33.77 14.28 -0.35
N GLU A 176 34.55 15.27 0.07
CA GLU A 176 34.71 15.59 1.49
C GLU A 176 33.39 15.99 2.14
N ILE A 177 32.62 16.87 1.49
CA ILE A 177 31.31 17.30 2.00
C ILE A 177 30.31 16.13 1.98
N PHE A 178 30.36 15.29 0.93
CA PHE A 178 29.56 14.08 0.88
C PHE A 178 29.92 13.09 2.01
N ALA A 179 31.21 12.90 2.30
CA ALA A 179 31.68 12.03 3.37
C ALA A 179 31.26 12.55 4.75
N GLN A 180 31.31 13.87 4.98
CA GLN A 180 30.77 14.49 6.19
C GLN A 180 29.25 14.25 6.32
N PHE A 181 28.50 14.41 5.23
CA PHE A 181 27.08 14.08 5.18
C PHE A 181 26.83 12.60 5.52
N PHE A 182 27.59 11.69 4.91
CA PHE A 182 27.43 10.25 5.11
C PHE A 182 27.73 9.83 6.54
N ASN A 183 28.79 10.41 7.14
CA ASN A 183 29.11 10.18 8.55
C ASN A 183 27.99 10.66 9.48
N ARG A 184 27.40 11.83 9.23
CA ARG A 184 26.27 12.34 10.02
C ARG A 184 25.04 11.46 9.87
N LEU A 185 24.76 10.99 8.65
CA LEU A 185 23.68 10.04 8.39
C LEU A 185 23.88 8.75 9.19
N LYS A 186 25.09 8.18 9.13
CA LYS A 186 25.46 6.98 9.88
C LYS A 186 25.32 7.17 11.39
N THR A 187 25.83 8.27 11.95
CA THR A 187 25.72 8.56 13.37
C THR A 187 24.26 8.68 13.81
N ALA A 188 23.44 9.43 13.08
CA ALA A 188 22.03 9.60 13.41
C ALA A 188 21.27 8.28 13.36
N VAL A 189 21.48 7.50 12.29
CA VAL A 189 20.79 6.23 12.07
C VAL A 189 21.20 5.16 13.08
N ASN A 190 22.46 5.14 13.51
CA ASN A 190 22.92 4.22 14.55
C ASN A 190 22.45 4.62 15.96
N ALA A 191 22.09 5.89 16.17
CA ALA A 191 21.54 6.39 17.42
C ALA A 191 20.00 6.42 17.43
N ASP A 192 19.34 5.78 16.46
CA ASP A 192 17.89 5.81 16.27
C ASP A 192 17.32 7.25 16.27
N GLN A 193 18.07 8.18 15.70
CA GLN A 193 17.68 9.57 15.54
C GLN A 193 17.28 9.83 14.09
N PHE A 194 16.16 10.54 13.89
CA PHE A 194 15.74 10.96 12.56
C PHE A 194 16.84 11.79 11.87
N PRO A 195 17.32 11.36 10.68
CA PRO A 195 18.32 12.10 9.90
C PRO A 195 17.67 13.29 9.18
N THR A 196 17.16 14.27 9.94
CA THR A 196 16.54 15.48 9.38
C THR A 196 17.58 16.33 8.65
N LEU A 197 17.11 17.27 7.82
CA LEU A 197 18.00 18.22 7.15
C LEU A 197 18.89 18.99 8.15
N GLN A 198 18.37 19.27 9.35
CA GLN A 198 19.10 19.92 10.45
C GLN A 198 20.30 19.07 10.91
N VAL A 199 20.06 17.78 11.15
CA VAL A 199 21.07 16.80 11.57
C VAL A 199 22.12 16.59 10.47
N LEU A 200 21.66 16.39 9.24
CA LEU A 200 22.54 16.10 8.10
C LEU A 200 23.43 17.29 7.69
N THR A 201 22.93 18.51 7.89
CA THR A 201 23.71 19.74 7.64
C THR A 201 24.49 20.21 8.87
N ASN A 202 24.32 19.56 10.02
CA ASN A 202 24.89 19.96 11.31
C ASN A 202 24.68 21.46 11.61
N SER A 203 23.45 21.92 11.42
CA SER A 203 23.11 23.34 11.51
C SER A 203 21.85 23.53 12.34
N GLU A 204 21.93 24.26 13.46
CA GLU A 204 20.79 24.52 14.34
C GLU A 204 19.64 25.26 13.64
N ASN A 205 19.99 26.15 12.70
CA ASN A 205 19.03 26.90 11.91
C ASN A 205 19.15 26.58 10.42
N VAL A 206 18.28 25.69 9.95
CA VAL A 206 18.20 25.27 8.55
C VAL A 206 17.99 26.46 7.61
N ALA A 207 17.35 27.56 8.03
CA ALA A 207 17.16 28.72 7.17
C ALA A 207 18.50 29.36 6.74
N LYS A 208 19.52 29.30 7.59
CA LYS A 208 20.87 29.85 7.33
C LYS A 208 21.74 28.95 6.46
N VAL A 209 21.35 27.70 6.23
CA VAL A 209 22.13 26.77 5.42
C VAL A 209 22.06 27.18 3.94
N PRO A 210 23.18 27.19 3.20
CA PRO A 210 23.18 27.49 1.77
C PRO A 210 22.24 26.58 0.97
N ASN A 211 21.51 27.15 0.00
CA ASN A 211 20.55 26.39 -0.80
C ASN A 211 21.23 25.28 -1.63
N ALA A 212 22.45 25.49 -2.10
CA ALA A 212 23.24 24.48 -2.79
C ALA A 212 23.47 23.25 -1.90
N LEU A 213 23.88 23.45 -0.63
CA LEU A 213 24.09 22.36 0.33
C LEU A 213 22.77 21.66 0.69
N LYS A 214 21.67 22.40 0.87
CA LYS A 214 20.34 21.79 1.09
C LYS A 214 19.92 20.91 -0.09
N GLY A 215 20.16 21.38 -1.32
CA GLY A 215 19.87 20.66 -2.54
C GLY A 215 20.66 19.36 -2.62
N SER A 216 21.98 19.44 -2.43
CA SER A 216 22.87 18.28 -2.48
C SER A 216 22.57 17.26 -1.39
N VAL A 217 22.34 17.68 -0.14
CA VAL A 217 21.95 16.76 0.94
C VAL A 217 20.65 16.04 0.64
N ARG A 218 19.65 16.73 0.06
CA ARG A 218 18.39 16.10 -0.35
C ARG A 218 18.60 15.09 -1.48
N THR A 219 19.43 15.44 -2.47
CA THR A 219 19.79 14.54 -3.57
C THR A 219 20.51 13.30 -3.04
N TRP A 220 21.57 13.47 -2.25
CA TRP A 220 22.35 12.36 -1.69
C TRP A 220 21.51 11.46 -0.80
N PHE A 221 20.69 12.03 0.08
CA PHE A 221 19.80 11.25 0.95
C PHE A 221 18.78 10.45 0.12
N LYS A 222 18.19 11.03 -0.92
CA LYS A 222 17.28 10.32 -1.82
C LYS A 222 17.98 9.23 -2.61
N SER A 223 19.23 9.43 -3.04
CA SER A 223 19.99 8.39 -3.72
C SER A 223 20.27 7.16 -2.85
N ILE A 224 20.39 7.36 -1.53
CA ILE A 224 20.66 6.28 -0.58
C ILE A 224 19.35 5.58 -0.17
N THR A 225 18.29 6.35 0.10
CA THR A 225 17.08 5.84 0.77
C THR A 225 15.86 5.73 -0.15
N GLY A 226 15.88 6.36 -1.32
CA GLY A 226 14.72 6.54 -2.20
C GLY A 226 13.78 7.67 -1.78
N GLU A 227 13.94 8.23 -0.58
CA GLU A 227 13.04 9.21 0.02
C GLU A 227 13.73 10.56 0.28
N LEU A 228 12.97 11.58 0.66
CA LEU A 228 13.54 12.86 1.13
C LEU A 228 13.83 12.79 2.63
N PRO A 229 14.77 13.61 3.15
CA PRO A 229 15.01 13.70 4.59
C PRO A 229 13.70 13.96 5.36
N PRO A 230 13.49 13.33 6.53
CA PRO A 230 12.27 13.45 7.31
C PRO A 230 11.99 14.91 7.69
N ASN A 231 10.72 15.29 7.61
CA ASN A 231 10.21 16.59 8.02
C ASN A 231 9.65 16.54 9.46
N ASN A 232 9.23 17.70 10.00
CA ASN A 232 8.68 17.78 11.36
C ASN A 232 7.50 16.83 11.59
N LYS A 233 6.61 16.66 10.59
CA LYS A 233 5.48 15.73 10.70
C LYS A 233 5.94 14.27 10.89
N ARG A 234 6.98 13.86 10.16
CA ARG A 234 7.55 12.50 10.30
C ARG A 234 8.23 12.32 11.65
N VAL A 235 8.87 13.36 12.16
CA VAL A 235 9.49 13.35 13.49
C VAL A 235 8.41 13.25 14.59
N GLU A 236 7.34 14.03 14.46
CA GLU A 236 6.20 14.03 15.39
C GLU A 236 5.47 12.68 15.43
N ALA A 237 5.41 11.96 14.29
CA ALA A 237 4.84 10.61 14.23
C ALA A 237 5.64 9.55 15.00
N GLY A 238 6.86 9.86 15.46
CA GLY A 238 7.69 8.96 16.25
C GLY A 238 8.20 7.73 15.50
N ASN A 239 8.67 6.72 16.24
CA ASN A 239 9.22 5.46 15.71
C ASN A 239 10.50 5.63 14.86
N ALA A 240 11.46 6.40 15.38
CA ALA A 240 12.73 6.66 14.71
C ALA A 240 13.52 5.36 14.43
N GLU A 241 13.49 4.38 15.34
CA GLU A 241 14.13 3.08 15.15
C GLU A 241 13.65 2.35 13.88
N LEU A 242 12.34 2.28 13.67
CA LEU A 242 11.74 1.65 12.49
C LEU A 242 12.08 2.41 11.20
N PHE A 243 12.16 3.74 11.27
CA PHE A 243 12.58 4.56 10.14
C PHE A 243 14.07 4.34 9.79
N CYS A 244 14.92 4.21 10.81
CA CYS A 244 16.36 4.04 10.68
C CYS A 244 16.77 2.62 10.25
N ALA A 245 15.97 1.60 10.56
CA ALA A 245 16.25 0.19 10.23
C ALA A 245 16.61 -0.07 8.75
N PRO A 246 15.80 0.32 7.75
CA PRO A 246 16.17 0.11 6.33
C PRO A 246 17.39 0.94 5.91
N ILE A 247 17.60 2.11 6.52
CA ILE A 247 18.73 2.99 6.19
C ILE A 247 20.06 2.37 6.67
N ARG A 248 20.07 1.67 7.82
CA ARG A 248 21.26 0.93 8.32
C ARG A 248 21.76 -0.07 7.27
N GLN A 249 20.85 -0.78 6.60
CA GLN A 249 21.21 -1.73 5.56
C GLN A 249 21.86 -1.03 4.36
N HIS A 250 21.32 0.11 3.91
CA HIS A 250 21.91 0.87 2.82
C HIS A 250 23.30 1.44 3.17
N ILE A 251 23.48 1.93 4.40
CA ILE A 251 24.80 2.38 4.88
C ILE A 251 25.80 1.23 4.80
N HIS A 252 25.44 0.04 5.31
CA HIS A 252 26.33 -1.11 5.31
C HIS A 252 26.70 -1.57 3.88
N GLN A 253 25.76 -1.50 2.94
CA GLN A 253 26.01 -1.77 1.52
C GLN A 253 27.00 -0.77 0.92
N ILE A 254 26.86 0.52 1.20
CA ILE A 254 27.76 1.57 0.71
C ILE A 254 29.16 1.41 1.30
N GLU A 255 29.27 1.10 2.59
CA GLU A 255 30.55 0.86 3.24
C GLU A 255 31.27 -0.35 2.65
N SER A 256 30.52 -1.42 2.36
CA SER A 256 31.06 -2.64 1.73
C SER A 256 31.49 -2.41 0.28
N TYR A 257 30.80 -1.54 -0.46
CA TYR A 257 31.14 -1.17 -1.83
C TYR A 257 32.31 -0.16 -1.92
N GLY A 258 32.47 0.66 -0.88
CA GLY A 258 33.42 1.76 -0.83
C GLY A 258 32.74 3.11 -1.07
N LEU A 259 32.87 4.01 -0.08
CA LEU A 259 32.17 5.30 -0.06
C LEU A 259 32.58 6.22 -1.23
N GLU A 260 33.87 6.26 -1.56
CA GLU A 260 34.38 7.08 -2.66
C GLU A 260 33.93 6.55 -4.03
N THR A 261 33.97 5.22 -4.21
CA THR A 261 33.47 4.55 -5.42
C THR A 261 31.98 4.83 -5.61
N TYR A 262 31.19 4.72 -4.52
CA TYR A 262 29.77 5.05 -4.52
C TYR A 262 29.53 6.52 -4.91
N TYR A 263 30.26 7.44 -4.28
CA TYR A 263 30.11 8.87 -4.57
C TYR A 263 30.45 9.20 -6.02
N ARG A 264 31.49 8.60 -6.59
CA ARG A 264 31.87 8.81 -8.00
C ARG A 264 30.74 8.39 -8.95
N ALA A 265 30.16 7.21 -8.74
CA ALA A 265 29.04 6.73 -9.54
C ALA A 265 27.79 7.62 -9.36
N LEU A 266 27.53 8.07 -8.13
CA LEU A 266 26.43 8.98 -7.83
C LEU A 266 26.63 10.35 -8.50
N SER A 267 27.81 10.94 -8.40
CA SER A 267 28.13 12.24 -9.00
C SER A 267 28.00 12.17 -10.53
N GLN A 268 28.43 11.06 -11.14
CA GLN A 268 28.22 10.83 -12.57
C GLN A 268 26.73 10.73 -12.94
N ALA A 269 25.93 10.02 -12.16
CA ALA A 269 24.49 9.93 -12.37
C ALA A 269 23.78 11.28 -12.19
N ILE A 270 24.21 12.10 -11.22
CA ILE A 270 23.71 13.46 -11.02
C ILE A 270 24.04 14.34 -12.24
N ALA A 271 25.27 14.25 -12.76
CA ALA A 271 25.66 14.99 -13.95
C ALA A 271 24.83 14.59 -15.19
N GLN A 272 24.48 13.30 -15.32
CA GLN A 272 23.62 12.79 -16.39
C GLN A 272 22.15 13.21 -16.25
N ALA A 273 21.67 13.42 -15.02
CA ALA A 273 20.29 13.85 -14.76
C ALA A 273 20.02 15.30 -15.21
N GLY A 274 21.05 16.13 -15.35
CA GLY A 274 20.93 17.50 -15.85
C GLY A 274 19.95 18.34 -15.04
N GLU A 275 18.90 18.86 -15.70
CA GLU A 275 17.90 19.74 -15.08
C GLU A 275 16.76 19.02 -14.33
N GLN A 276 16.88 17.70 -14.12
CA GLN A 276 15.84 16.89 -13.47
C GLN A 276 15.51 17.39 -12.05
N PHE A 277 14.24 17.23 -11.63
CA PHE A 277 13.84 17.51 -10.25
C PHE A 277 14.27 16.38 -9.30
N ILE A 278 14.58 16.73 -8.05
CA ILE A 278 14.95 15.74 -7.03
C ILE A 278 13.85 14.68 -6.88
N ALA A 279 12.57 15.05 -7.00
CA ALA A 279 11.45 14.12 -6.85
C ALA A 279 11.52 12.94 -7.85
N ASP A 280 11.94 13.23 -9.09
CA ASP A 280 11.94 12.30 -10.21
C ASP A 280 13.27 11.55 -10.36
N PHE A 281 14.32 12.00 -9.66
CA PHE A 281 15.65 11.39 -9.72
C PHE A 281 15.66 10.03 -9.01
N ALA A 282 16.11 9.01 -9.73
CA ALA A 282 16.26 7.65 -9.20
C ALA A 282 17.68 7.17 -9.48
N PHE A 283 18.44 6.94 -8.41
CA PHE A 283 19.76 6.34 -8.48
C PHE A 283 19.66 4.85 -8.18
N LYS A 284 20.19 4.02 -9.08
CA LYS A 284 20.30 2.57 -8.84
C LYS A 284 21.67 2.30 -8.24
N PHE A 285 21.71 1.46 -7.20
CA PHE A 285 22.97 1.06 -6.59
C PHE A 285 23.91 0.47 -7.66
N PRO A 286 25.17 0.93 -7.75
CA PRO A 286 26.13 0.42 -8.73
C PRO A 286 26.34 -1.08 -8.54
N LYS A 287 26.32 -1.84 -9.65
CA LYS A 287 26.65 -3.27 -9.63
C LYS A 287 28.15 -3.50 -9.63
#